data_AF-A0A9E6JSB9-F1
#
_entry.id   AF-A0A9E6JSB9-F1
#
_cell.length_a   1.000
_cell.length_b   1.000
_cell.length_c   1.000
_cell.angle_alpha   90.00
_cell.angle_beta   90.00
_cell.angle_gamma   90.00
#
_symmetry.space_group_name_H-M   'P 1'
#
loop_
_entity.id
_entity.type
_entity.pdbx_description
1 polymer ?
#
loop_
_entity_poly.entity_id
_entity_poly.type
_entity_poly.pdbx_seq_one_letter_code
_entity_poly.pdbx_strand_id
1 'polypeptide(L)' 'MVQLSRSVMPIRESIERELLALRQKGRYRELPSVTERCGKRISIGGRQLLNLSS' A
#
# COMPACT_ATOMS: atom_id res chain seq x y z
N MET A 1 -27.67 -22.87 -4.20
CA MET A 1 -27.96 -21.49 -3.75
C MET A 1 -27.01 -21.15 -2.61
N VAL A 2 -26.00 -20.33 -2.83
CA VAL A 2 -25.10 -19.88 -1.76
C VAL A 2 -25.71 -18.62 -1.16
N GLN A 3 -26.35 -18.74 0.00
CA GLN A 3 -26.79 -17.60 0.80
C GLN A 3 -25.56 -16.86 1.32
N LEU A 4 -25.17 -15.79 0.61
CA LEU A 4 -24.26 -14.78 1.14
C LEU A 4 -25.05 -13.90 2.10
N SER A 5 -25.27 -14.38 3.32
CA SER A 5 -25.57 -13.49 4.45
C SER A 5 -24.28 -12.71 4.79
N ARG A 6 -23.91 -11.77 3.92
CA ARG A 6 -22.90 -10.77 4.25
C ARG A 6 -23.53 -9.90 5.32
N SER A 7 -23.23 -10.22 6.58
CA SER A 7 -23.31 -9.23 7.66
C SER A 7 -22.58 -8.00 7.15
N VAL A 8 -23.32 -6.93 6.86
CA VAL A 8 -22.76 -5.71 6.26
C VAL A 8 -22.01 -5.01 7.38
N MET A 9 -20.76 -5.44 7.59
CA MET A 9 -19.85 -4.69 8.43
C MET A 9 -19.77 -3.27 7.88
N PRO A 10 -19.79 -2.25 8.75
CA PRO A 10 -19.49 -0.90 8.33
C PRO A 10 -18.20 -0.89 7.50
N ILE A 11 -18.21 -0.16 6.38
CA ILE A 11 -17.10 -0.14 5.41
C ILE A 11 -15.75 0.09 6.11
N ARG A 12 -15.72 0.95 7.14
CA ARG A 12 -14.55 1.22 7.97
C ARG A 12 -13.95 -0.04 8.62
N GLU A 13 -14.77 -0.88 9.26
CA GLU A 13 -14.31 -2.09 9.93
C GLU A 13 -13.77 -3.11 8.92
N SER A 14 -14.38 -3.20 7.74
CA SER A 14 -13.88 -4.05 6.66
C SER A 14 -12.49 -3.60 6.20
N ILE A 15 -12.29 -2.30 6.01
CA ILE A 15 -11.00 -1.72 5.62
C ILE A 15 -9.93 -2.00 6.69
N GLU A 16 -10.23 -1.75 7.97
CA GLU A 16 -9.29 -1.97 9.08
C GLU A 16 -8.85 -3.44 9.19
N ARG A 17 -9.79 -4.39 9.01
CA ARG A 17 -9.48 -5.84 8.98
C ARG A 17 -8.59 -6.22 7.81
N GLU A 18 -8.86 -5.69 6.63
CA GLU A 18 -8.07 -6.01 5.44
C GLU A 18 -6.67 -5.41 5.52
N LEU A 19 -6.53 -4.19 6.05
CA LEU A 19 -5.23 -3.57 6.35
C LEU A 19 -4.41 -4.41 7.34
N LEU A 20 -5.04 -4.92 8.41
CA LEU A 20 -4.36 -5.80 9.36
C LEU A 20 -3.88 -7.09 8.68
N ALA A 21 -4.72 -7.72 7.85
CA ALA A 21 -4.37 -8.92 7.11
C ALA A 21 -3.21 -8.69 6.13
N LEU A 22 -3.17 -7.52 5.46
CA LEU A 22 -2.06 -7.14 4.59
C LEU A 22 -0.75 -6.96 5.37
N ARG A 23 -0.81 -6.36 6.57
CA ARG A 23 0.35 -6.20 7.46
C ARG A 23 0.90 -7.56 7.91
N GLN A 24 0.04 -8.45 8.38
CA GLN A 24 0.45 -9.80 8.82
C GLN A 24 1.09 -10.64 7.71
N LYS A 25 0.63 -10.46 6.45
CA LYS A 25 1.17 -11.15 5.28
C LYS A 25 2.42 -10.48 4.70
N GLY A 26 2.92 -9.38 5.28
CA GLY A 26 4.04 -8.61 4.73
C GLY A 26 3.75 -7.99 3.36
N ARG A 27 2.47 -7.77 3.03
CA ARG A 27 2.01 -7.20 1.74
C ARG A 27 1.64 -5.73 1.84
N TYR A 28 1.46 -5.23 3.06
CA TYR A 28 1.25 -3.81 3.30
C TYR A 28 2.51 -3.03 2.92
N ARG A 29 2.33 -1.96 2.13
CA ARG A 29 3.42 -1.10 1.66
C ARG A 29 3.11 0.34 2.04
N GLU A 30 4.11 1.01 2.61
CA GLU A 30 4.07 2.46 2.80
C GLU A 30 4.71 3.14 1.60
N LEU A 31 4.21 4.31 1.24
CA LEU A 31 4.85 5.13 0.23
C LEU A 31 6.15 5.68 0.83
N PRO A 32 7.30 5.48 0.17
CA PRO A 32 8.54 6.06 0.66
C PRO A 32 8.50 7.57 0.49
N SER A 33 9.18 8.30 1.38
CA SER A 33 9.36 9.75 1.24
C SER A 33 10.25 10.04 0.03
N VAL A 34 9.62 10.43 -1.08
CA VAL A 34 10.29 10.87 -2.31
C VAL A 34 10.45 12.38 -2.26
N THR A 35 11.69 12.85 -2.33
CA THR A 35 11.98 14.29 -2.30
C THR A 35 12.13 14.89 -3.69
N GLU A 36 12.56 14.10 -4.68
CA GLU A 36 12.79 14.59 -6.05
C GLU A 36 12.73 13.44 -7.07
N ARG A 37 12.25 13.72 -8.29
CA ARG A 37 12.34 12.85 -9.47
C ARG A 37 12.93 13.63 -10.63
N CYS A 38 14.01 13.14 -11.22
CA CYS A 38 14.68 13.80 -12.33
C CYS A 38 15.10 12.77 -13.38
N GLY A 39 14.24 12.60 -14.40
CA GLY A 39 14.47 11.66 -15.50
C GLY A 39 14.87 10.26 -15.03
N LYS A 40 16.11 9.87 -15.32
CA LYS A 40 16.68 8.56 -14.97
C LYS A 40 17.02 8.39 -13.48
N ARG A 41 16.83 9.39 -12.62
CA ARG A 41 17.15 9.32 -11.19
C ARG A 41 15.96 9.69 -10.30
N ILE A 42 15.93 9.12 -9.11
CA ILE A 42 14.96 9.42 -8.05
C ILE A 42 15.67 9.58 -6.70
N SER A 43 15.23 10.56 -5.91
CA SER A 43 15.72 10.80 -4.55
C SER A 43 14.72 10.23 -3.55
N ILE A 44 15.11 9.15 -2.84
CA ILE A 44 14.29 8.47 -1.83
C ILE A 44 15.03 8.48 -0.50
N GLY A 45 14.42 9.07 0.54
CA GLY A 45 15.01 9.12 1.88
C GLY A 45 16.44 9.70 1.91
N GLY A 46 16.71 10.72 1.09
CA GLY A 46 18.03 11.36 0.99
C GLY A 46 19.06 10.60 0.12
N ARG A 47 18.70 9.46 -0.47
CA ARG A 47 19.57 8.69 -1.37
C ARG A 47 19.17 8.92 -2.83
N GLN A 48 20.16 9.16 -3.70
CA GLN A 48 19.95 9.15 -5.14
C GLN A 48 20.03 7.73 -5.69
N LEU A 49 18.97 7.30 -6.37
CA LEU A 49 18.83 5.99 -6.99
C LEU A 49 18.57 6.15 -8.49
N LEU A 50 18.92 5.12 -9.26
CA LEU A 50 18.46 5.01 -10.64
C LEU A 50 16.94 4.75 -10.63
N ASN A 51 16.20 5.57 -11.39
CA ASN A 51 14.78 5.42 -11.53
C ASN A 51 14.47 4.35 -12.60
N LEU A 52 14.02 3.19 -12.15
CA LEU A 52 13.60 2.05 -12.99
C LEU A 52 12.10 1.75 -12.84
N SER A 53 11.34 2.61 -12.16
CA SER A 53 9.95 2.38 -11.81
C SER A 53 8.96 3.36 -12.44
N SER A 54 9.46 4.33 -13.22
CA SER A 54 8.65 5.25 -14.05
C SER A 54 8.26 4.66 -15.38
#